data_AF-A0A1I4BC66-F1
#
_entry.id   AF-A0A1I4BC66-F1
#
_cell.length_a   1.000
_cell.length_b   1.000
_cell.length_c   1.000
_cell.angle_alpha   90.00
_cell.angle_beta   90.00
_cell.angle_gamma   90.00
#
_symmetry.space_group_name_H-M   'P 1'
#
loop_
_entity.id
_entity.type
_entity.pdbx_description
1 polymer ?
#
loop_
_entity_poly.entity_id
_entity_poly.type
_entity_poly.pdbx_seq_one_letter_code
_entity_poly.pdbx_strand_id
1 'polypeptide(L)'
;MTSTATRPRRSFFAYASALLGLLSLMAVWCFHFPELLTSKEFRAVYNETFARHLLLVGLVAAFVLGTLAILRDRNRRVAMLGVGGATLAVLLGGSNVQFDAIGQTPYSLGLDWFVISLFFSALVFVPLEHYLGRRRISPLRPGWRTDVAYFFMSHVLVQFILILVTASTSTIAGLAAFPGLKAAIQSLPVWAQFLIAVFIADLAQALLHRAYHNLPWLWRFHAVHHSSREMDWLAGSRIHFVEIVLTRSAVLLPLLILGFSTPAVNAYVILVGLQAVLAHANLGIRFGWLEYLLVLPRYHHWHHARQYDYIDVNYAIHLPLVDMLMGTFKLPRDRDAWPQEYGVMKLESVPRGIVEQHLMPFRKGKHYDDHVA
;
A
#
# COMPACT_ATOMS: atom_id res chain seq x y z
N MET A 1 31.03 -0.89 -33.06
CA MET A 1 30.76 0.06 -31.96
C MET A 1 29.27 0.37 -31.93
N THR A 2 28.50 -0.35 -31.11
CA THR A 2 27.07 -0.08 -30.93
C THR A 2 26.90 1.12 -30.01
N SER A 3 26.40 2.23 -30.56
CA SER A 3 25.98 3.42 -29.83
C SER A 3 24.99 3.04 -28.74
N THR A 4 25.42 3.11 -27.48
CA THR A 4 24.54 3.09 -26.32
C THR A 4 23.75 4.40 -26.34
N ALA A 5 22.59 4.40 -26.99
CA ALA A 5 21.65 5.50 -26.91
C ALA A 5 21.34 5.77 -25.43
N THR A 6 21.86 6.88 -24.90
CA THR A 6 21.60 7.32 -23.53
C THR A 6 20.09 7.52 -23.39
N ARG A 7 19.41 6.66 -22.62
CA ARG A 7 17.99 6.84 -22.31
C ARG A 7 17.78 8.28 -21.80
N PRO A 8 16.79 9.03 -22.32
CA PRO A 8 16.56 10.40 -21.88
C PRO A 8 16.32 10.40 -20.37
N ARG A 9 17.09 11.24 -19.65
CA ARG A 9 16.94 11.41 -18.20
C ARG A 9 15.52 11.87 -17.90
N ARG A 10 14.77 11.04 -17.18
CA ARG A 10 13.39 11.34 -16.75
C ARG A 10 13.36 12.66 -15.97
N SER A 11 12.51 13.59 -16.40
CA SER A 11 12.39 14.91 -15.77
C SER A 11 11.55 14.84 -14.52
N PHE A 12 12.16 15.02 -13.33
CA PHE A 12 11.43 15.11 -12.07
C PHE A 12 10.24 16.09 -12.15
N PHE A 13 10.46 17.28 -12.72
CA PHE A 13 9.42 18.30 -12.88
C PHE A 13 8.23 17.83 -13.73
N ALA A 14 8.48 17.08 -14.81
CA ALA A 14 7.40 16.58 -15.67
C ALA A 14 6.49 15.60 -14.91
N TYR A 15 7.08 14.70 -14.11
CA TYR A 15 6.32 13.70 -13.37
C TYR A 15 5.69 14.27 -12.10
N ALA A 16 6.35 15.21 -11.41
CA ALA A 16 5.76 15.93 -10.29
C ALA A 16 4.54 16.73 -10.76
N SER A 17 4.64 17.41 -11.90
CA SER A 17 3.48 18.07 -12.55
C SER A 17 2.37 17.08 -12.89
N ALA A 18 2.70 15.94 -13.50
CA ALA A 18 1.72 14.90 -13.81
C ALA A 18 0.99 14.37 -12.57
N LEU A 19 1.73 14.08 -11.50
CA LEU A 19 1.17 13.62 -10.23
C LEU A 19 0.22 14.67 -9.64
N LEU A 20 0.71 15.90 -9.45
CA LEU A 20 -0.08 16.97 -8.85
C LEU A 20 -1.31 17.32 -9.68
N GLY A 21 -1.17 17.44 -11.00
CA GLY A 21 -2.29 17.75 -11.89
C GLY A 21 -3.38 16.68 -11.90
N LEU A 22 -3.00 15.40 -11.89
CA LEU A 22 -3.96 14.30 -11.78
C LEU A 22 -4.61 14.23 -10.39
N LEU A 23 -3.85 14.40 -9.31
CA LEU A 23 -4.41 14.43 -7.95
C LEU A 23 -5.36 15.61 -7.77
N SER A 24 -5.03 16.78 -8.32
CA SER A 24 -5.92 17.95 -8.31
C SER A 24 -7.22 17.69 -9.07
N LEU A 25 -7.16 17.02 -10.23
CA LEU A 25 -8.36 16.62 -10.97
C LEU A 25 -9.25 15.66 -10.16
N MET A 26 -8.65 14.65 -9.52
CA MET A 26 -9.37 13.71 -8.68
C MET A 26 -9.98 14.40 -7.44
N ALA A 27 -9.26 15.36 -6.85
CA ALA A 27 -9.77 16.17 -5.75
C ALA A 27 -10.94 17.06 -6.18
N VAL A 28 -10.92 17.62 -7.39
CA VAL A 28 -12.08 18.35 -7.95
C VAL A 28 -13.28 17.42 -8.13
N TRP A 29 -13.08 16.18 -8.58
CA TRP A 29 -14.18 15.20 -8.61
C TRP A 29 -14.72 14.87 -7.22
N CYS A 30 -13.85 14.79 -6.20
CA CYS A 30 -14.29 14.65 -4.81
C CYS A 30 -15.18 15.83 -4.36
N PHE A 31 -14.95 17.04 -4.90
CA PHE A 31 -15.82 18.18 -4.61
C PHE A 31 -17.16 18.15 -5.34
N HIS A 32 -17.21 17.61 -6.57
CA HIS A 32 -18.46 17.44 -7.31
C HIS A 32 -19.33 16.31 -6.79
N PHE A 33 -18.72 15.22 -6.32
CA PHE A 33 -19.43 14.02 -5.87
C PHE A 33 -19.02 13.64 -4.44
N PRO A 34 -19.18 14.53 -3.45
CA PRO A 34 -18.69 14.30 -2.09
C PRO A 34 -19.34 13.07 -1.46
N GLU A 35 -20.63 12.82 -1.74
CA GLU A 35 -21.35 11.66 -1.22
C GLU A 35 -20.81 10.32 -1.72
N LEU A 36 -20.24 10.29 -2.93
CA LEU A 36 -19.80 9.06 -3.59
C LEU A 36 -18.30 8.84 -3.44
N LEU A 37 -17.51 9.92 -3.50
CA LEU A 37 -16.05 9.88 -3.62
C LEU A 37 -15.32 10.27 -2.34
N THR A 38 -16.00 10.87 -1.36
CA THR A 38 -15.40 11.20 -0.05
C THR A 38 -16.02 10.37 1.08
N SER A 39 -15.15 9.85 1.94
CA SER A 39 -15.53 9.13 3.15
C SER A 39 -16.16 10.05 4.19
N LYS A 40 -17.00 9.50 5.07
CA LYS A 40 -17.62 10.28 6.16
C LYS A 40 -16.58 10.77 7.16
N GLU A 41 -15.59 9.92 7.41
CA GLU A 41 -14.49 10.16 8.33
C GLU A 41 -13.63 11.32 7.84
N PHE A 42 -13.29 11.35 6.54
CA PHE A 42 -12.50 12.45 5.99
C PHE A 42 -13.27 13.78 6.12
N ARG A 43 -14.55 13.82 5.73
CA ARG A 43 -15.42 15.01 5.84
C ARG A 43 -15.50 15.60 7.26
N ALA A 44 -15.27 14.80 8.30
CA ALA A 44 -15.34 15.23 9.69
C ALA A 44 -14.05 15.87 10.23
N VAL A 45 -12.90 15.69 9.55
CA VAL A 45 -11.57 15.98 10.12
C VAL A 45 -10.90 17.23 9.54
N TYR A 46 -11.32 17.71 8.36
CA TYR A 46 -10.77 18.92 7.75
C TYR A 46 -11.86 19.95 7.45
N ASN A 47 -11.48 21.23 7.42
CA ASN A 47 -12.40 22.29 7.01
C ASN A 47 -12.32 22.52 5.49
N GLU A 48 -13.45 22.94 4.92
CA GLU A 48 -13.57 23.21 3.49
C GLU A 48 -12.46 24.13 2.97
N THR A 49 -12.20 25.20 3.72
CA THR A 49 -11.16 26.19 3.41
C THR A 49 -9.80 25.53 3.21
N PHE A 50 -9.39 24.62 4.10
CA PHE A 50 -8.12 23.91 4.04
C PHE A 50 -8.02 23.06 2.77
N ALA A 51 -9.05 22.28 2.44
CA ALA A 51 -9.04 21.45 1.24
C ALA A 51 -8.99 22.29 -0.04
N ARG A 52 -9.72 23.41 -0.10
CA ARG A 52 -9.66 24.35 -1.24
C ARG A 52 -8.28 24.97 -1.40
N HIS A 53 -7.64 25.38 -0.30
CA HIS A 53 -6.28 25.91 -0.33
C HIS A 53 -5.26 24.86 -0.78
N LEU A 54 -5.36 23.63 -0.25
CA LEU A 54 -4.49 22.53 -0.64
C LEU A 54 -4.63 22.21 -2.14
N LEU A 55 -5.86 22.18 -2.66
CA LEU A 55 -6.13 21.99 -4.08
C LEU A 55 -5.54 23.13 -4.92
N LEU A 56 -5.72 24.38 -4.51
CA LEU A 56 -5.18 25.54 -5.21
C LEU A 56 -3.65 25.48 -5.28
N VAL A 57 -2.98 25.18 -4.17
CA VAL A 57 -1.52 25.00 -4.12
C VAL A 57 -1.08 23.89 -5.07
N GLY A 58 -1.78 22.76 -5.07
CA GLY A 58 -1.52 21.63 -5.98
C GLY A 58 -1.65 22.02 -7.46
N LEU A 59 -2.71 22.73 -7.82
CA LEU A 59 -2.94 23.22 -9.19
C LEU A 59 -1.83 24.17 -9.65
N VAL A 60 -1.49 25.16 -8.83
CA VAL A 60 -0.43 26.14 -9.15
C VAL A 60 0.91 25.42 -9.32
N ALA A 61 1.26 24.51 -8.40
CA ALA A 61 2.50 23.74 -8.50
C ALA A 61 2.52 22.85 -9.76
N ALA A 62 1.40 22.20 -10.11
CA ALA A 62 1.28 21.40 -11.33
C ALA A 62 1.55 22.22 -12.59
N PHE A 63 0.97 23.42 -12.70
CA PHE A 63 1.19 24.34 -13.84
C PHE A 63 2.63 24.83 -13.94
N VAL A 64 3.21 25.29 -12.82
CA VAL A 64 4.59 25.82 -12.78
C VAL A 64 5.58 24.73 -13.18
N LEU A 65 5.51 23.56 -12.54
CA LEU A 65 6.41 22.44 -12.81
C LEU A 65 6.23 21.89 -14.24
N GLY A 66 5.00 21.83 -14.72
CA GLY A 66 4.66 21.33 -16.05
C GLY A 66 5.19 22.23 -17.15
N THR A 67 4.96 23.53 -17.01
CA THR A 67 5.47 24.55 -17.94
C THR A 67 7.00 24.54 -17.98
N LEU A 68 7.66 24.54 -16.81
CA LEU A 68 9.12 24.44 -16.73
C LEU A 68 9.66 23.17 -17.40
N ALA A 69 8.98 22.03 -17.26
CA ALA A 69 9.37 20.78 -17.90
C ALA A 69 9.20 20.82 -19.43
N ILE A 70 8.13 21.45 -19.93
CA ILE A 70 7.85 21.60 -21.37
C ILE A 70 8.89 22.53 -22.01
N LEU A 71 9.17 23.67 -21.37
CA LEU A 71 10.17 24.65 -21.82
C LEU A 71 11.58 24.05 -21.87
N ARG A 72 11.91 23.16 -20.92
CA ARG A 72 13.20 22.45 -20.89
C ARG A 72 13.30 21.26 -21.85
N ASP A 73 12.26 21.00 -22.66
CA ASP A 73 12.14 19.84 -23.58
C ASP A 73 12.45 18.48 -22.94
N ARG A 74 12.08 18.29 -21.66
CA ARG A 74 12.27 17.00 -21.00
C ARG A 74 10.93 16.36 -20.68
N ASN A 75 10.67 15.22 -21.33
CA ASN A 75 9.46 14.42 -21.14
C ASN A 75 8.16 15.21 -21.36
N ARG A 76 8.12 16.05 -22.41
CA ARG A 76 6.98 16.94 -22.75
C ARG A 76 5.62 16.25 -22.68
N ARG A 77 5.49 15.02 -23.20
CA ARG A 77 4.22 14.25 -23.13
C ARG A 77 3.70 14.05 -21.71
N VAL A 78 4.59 13.79 -20.76
CA VAL A 78 4.23 13.58 -19.35
C VAL A 78 3.86 14.91 -18.70
N ALA A 79 4.62 15.96 -18.97
CA ALA A 79 4.30 17.30 -18.48
C ALA A 79 2.95 17.80 -19.02
N MET A 80 2.60 17.51 -20.27
CA MET A 80 1.30 17.82 -20.86
C MET A 80 0.15 17.08 -20.17
N LEU A 81 0.36 15.87 -19.65
CA LEU A 81 -0.66 15.19 -18.84
C LEU A 81 -0.91 15.93 -17.52
N GLY A 82 0.15 16.44 -16.86
CA GLY A 82 0.02 17.23 -15.64
C GLY A 82 -0.67 18.57 -15.86
N VAL A 83 -0.20 19.33 -16.84
CA VAL A 83 -0.84 20.59 -17.24
C VAL A 83 -2.27 20.36 -17.68
N GLY A 84 -2.53 19.36 -18.54
CA GLY A 84 -3.87 19.03 -19.01
C GLY A 84 -4.82 18.59 -17.89
N GLY A 85 -4.33 17.77 -16.94
CA GLY A 85 -5.09 17.38 -15.75
C GLY A 85 -5.44 18.59 -14.87
N ALA A 86 -4.46 19.48 -14.61
CA ALA A 86 -4.69 20.71 -13.86
C ALA A 86 -5.63 21.68 -14.60
N THR A 87 -5.53 21.80 -15.93
CA THR A 87 -6.46 22.58 -16.75
C THR A 87 -7.87 22.02 -16.66
N LEU A 88 -8.05 20.71 -16.81
CA LEU A 88 -9.37 20.10 -16.68
C LEU A 88 -9.94 20.29 -15.27
N ALA A 89 -9.11 20.17 -14.24
CA ALA A 89 -9.50 20.43 -12.86
C ALA A 89 -10.01 21.87 -12.67
N VAL A 90 -9.31 22.87 -13.23
CA VAL A 90 -9.75 24.28 -13.22
C VAL A 90 -11.05 24.47 -14.01
N LEU A 91 -11.17 23.86 -15.19
CA LEU A 91 -12.38 23.94 -16.03
C LEU A 91 -13.60 23.33 -15.35
N LEU A 92 -13.39 22.28 -14.55
CA LEU A 92 -14.42 21.70 -13.69
C LEU A 92 -14.63 22.51 -12.40
N GLY A 93 -14.16 23.76 -12.31
CA GLY A 93 -14.43 24.66 -11.18
C GLY A 93 -13.31 24.74 -10.13
N GLY A 94 -12.30 23.87 -10.19
CA GLY A 94 -11.09 23.95 -9.36
C GLY A 94 -11.39 24.06 -7.86
N SER A 95 -10.77 25.04 -7.19
CA SER A 95 -11.00 25.33 -5.78
C SER A 95 -12.34 26.02 -5.49
N ASN A 96 -13.18 26.30 -6.49
CA ASN A 96 -14.42 27.07 -6.36
C ASN A 96 -15.69 26.23 -6.59
N VAL A 97 -15.57 24.90 -6.73
CA VAL A 97 -16.72 23.98 -6.85
C VAL A 97 -17.66 24.21 -5.66
N GLN A 98 -18.93 24.50 -5.92
CA GLN A 98 -19.95 24.68 -4.89
C GLN A 98 -20.41 23.33 -4.36
N PHE A 99 -20.60 23.22 -3.04
CA PHE A 99 -21.14 22.01 -2.42
C PHE A 99 -22.64 22.18 -2.23
N ASP A 100 -23.43 21.24 -2.73
CA ASP A 100 -24.78 21.05 -2.20
C ASP A 100 -24.70 20.40 -0.80
N ALA A 101 -25.75 20.55 0.00
CA ALA A 101 -25.81 19.96 1.34
C ALA A 101 -25.55 18.45 1.26
N ILE A 102 -24.45 18.01 1.88
CA ILE A 102 -23.93 16.65 1.75
C ILE A 102 -24.94 15.65 2.32
N GLY A 103 -25.52 14.81 1.45
CA GLY A 103 -26.34 13.68 1.84
C GLY A 103 -25.57 12.68 2.71
N GLN A 104 -26.27 12.10 3.69
CA GLN A 104 -25.74 11.07 4.58
C GLN A 104 -25.70 9.70 3.88
N THR A 105 -24.90 9.55 2.82
CA THR A 105 -24.69 8.23 2.22
C THR A 105 -23.85 7.35 3.16
N PRO A 106 -24.33 6.16 3.58
CA PRO A 106 -23.56 5.27 4.45
C PRO A 106 -22.34 4.65 3.78
N TYR A 107 -22.20 4.80 2.45
CA TYR A 107 -21.15 4.19 1.64
C TYR A 107 -20.44 5.22 0.77
N SER A 108 -19.13 5.07 0.58
CA SER A 108 -18.31 5.86 -0.34
C SER A 108 -17.21 5.00 -0.96
N LEU A 109 -16.72 5.39 -2.13
CA LEU A 109 -15.63 4.70 -2.85
C LEU A 109 -14.24 4.97 -2.26
N GLY A 110 -14.12 5.91 -1.32
CA GLY A 110 -12.85 6.22 -0.64
C GLY A 110 -11.78 6.80 -1.57
N LEU A 111 -12.16 7.53 -2.64
CA LEU A 111 -11.22 8.10 -3.60
C LEU A 111 -10.31 9.15 -2.93
N ASP A 112 -10.87 9.90 -1.99
CA ASP A 112 -10.15 10.78 -1.07
C ASP A 112 -9.00 10.05 -0.37
N TRP A 113 -9.26 8.90 0.23
CA TRP A 113 -8.25 8.10 0.93
C TRP A 113 -7.11 7.65 0.01
N PHE A 114 -7.42 7.27 -1.23
CA PHE A 114 -6.38 6.98 -2.23
C PHE A 114 -5.53 8.21 -2.53
N VAL A 115 -6.17 9.37 -2.82
CA VAL A 115 -5.48 10.62 -3.18
C VAL A 115 -4.56 11.07 -2.04
N ILE A 116 -5.08 11.10 -0.81
CA ILE A 116 -4.36 11.48 0.40
C ILE A 116 -3.20 10.51 0.63
N SER A 117 -3.47 9.20 0.66
CA SER A 117 -2.44 8.20 0.97
C SER A 117 -1.34 8.19 -0.07
N LEU A 118 -1.68 8.31 -1.36
CA LEU A 118 -0.68 8.37 -2.43
C LEU A 118 0.15 9.65 -2.33
N PHE A 119 -0.49 10.81 -2.12
CA PHE A 119 0.20 12.09 -1.99
C PHE A 119 1.16 12.10 -0.80
N PHE A 120 0.68 11.76 0.40
CA PHE A 120 1.49 11.79 1.61
C PHE A 120 2.56 10.69 1.62
N SER A 121 2.26 9.48 1.12
CA SER A 121 3.28 8.44 0.98
C SER A 121 4.37 8.86 0.00
N ALA A 122 4.01 9.44 -1.15
CA ALA A 122 5.01 9.96 -2.08
C ALA A 122 5.81 11.13 -1.47
N LEU A 123 5.14 12.05 -0.78
CA LEU A 123 5.78 13.20 -0.13
C LEU A 123 6.81 12.77 0.92
N VAL A 124 6.53 11.70 1.66
CA VAL A 124 7.42 11.18 2.72
C VAL A 124 8.48 10.24 2.15
N PHE A 125 8.07 9.18 1.44
CA PHE A 125 8.98 8.11 1.06
C PHE A 125 9.85 8.42 -0.15
N VAL A 126 9.39 9.23 -1.12
CA VAL A 126 10.24 9.58 -2.28
C VAL A 126 11.50 10.35 -1.85
N PRO A 127 11.43 11.39 -0.99
CA PRO A 127 12.62 12.03 -0.46
C PRO A 127 13.45 11.09 0.43
N LEU A 128 12.81 10.32 1.33
CA LEU A 128 13.53 9.42 2.22
C LEU A 128 14.35 8.39 1.45
N GLU A 129 13.77 7.73 0.45
CA GLU A 129 14.49 6.77 -0.38
C GLU A 129 15.54 7.42 -1.28
N HIS A 130 15.34 8.68 -1.68
CA HIS A 130 16.34 9.41 -2.46
C HIS A 130 17.62 9.66 -1.67
N TYR A 131 17.50 10.06 -0.39
CA TYR A 131 18.63 10.46 0.44
C TYR A 131 19.20 9.30 1.28
N LEU A 132 18.34 8.42 1.78
CA LEU A 132 18.68 7.35 2.72
C LEU A 132 18.58 5.96 2.10
N GLY A 133 18.32 5.89 0.79
CA GLY A 133 18.03 4.62 0.15
C GLY A 133 19.22 3.70 -0.03
N ARG A 134 18.98 2.40 0.13
CA ARG A 134 20.02 1.37 0.00
C ARG A 134 20.54 1.31 -1.43
N ARG A 135 19.64 1.45 -2.40
CA ARG A 135 19.92 1.47 -3.84
C ARG A 135 19.46 2.78 -4.44
N ARG A 136 20.20 3.31 -5.41
CA ARG A 136 19.76 4.48 -6.18
C ARG A 136 18.72 4.06 -7.21
N ILE A 137 17.46 4.05 -6.79
CA ILE A 137 16.32 3.68 -7.62
C ILE A 137 15.55 4.96 -7.96
N SER A 138 15.10 5.07 -9.21
CA SER A 138 14.19 6.16 -9.60
C SER A 138 12.79 5.84 -9.06
N PRO A 139 12.04 6.77 -8.47
CA PRO A 139 10.64 6.54 -8.06
C PRO A 139 9.73 6.00 -9.18
N LEU A 140 10.14 6.23 -10.43
CA LEU A 140 9.48 5.75 -11.63
C LEU A 140 10.14 4.49 -12.20
N ARG A 141 10.65 3.61 -11.36
CA ARG A 141 11.35 2.39 -11.79
C ARG A 141 10.45 1.46 -12.62
N PRO A 142 10.99 0.54 -13.43
CA PRO A 142 10.17 -0.46 -14.12
C PRO A 142 9.17 -1.14 -13.17
N GLY A 143 7.88 -1.07 -13.48
CA GLY A 143 6.81 -1.62 -12.63
C GLY A 143 6.01 -0.58 -11.83
N TRP A 144 6.50 0.67 -11.69
CA TRP A 144 5.82 1.71 -10.90
C TRP A 144 4.34 1.90 -11.28
N ARG A 145 4.00 1.80 -12.57
CA ARG A 145 2.61 1.93 -13.05
C ARG A 145 1.72 0.79 -12.57
N THR A 146 2.27 -0.42 -12.58
CA THR A 146 1.58 -1.61 -12.09
C THR A 146 1.35 -1.45 -10.60
N ASP A 147 2.36 -1.02 -9.85
CA ASP A 147 2.24 -0.84 -8.40
C ASP A 147 1.26 0.28 -8.04
N VAL A 148 1.26 1.43 -8.74
CA VAL A 148 0.23 2.48 -8.54
C VAL A 148 -1.17 1.94 -8.82
N ALA A 149 -1.36 1.10 -9.85
CA ALA A 149 -2.66 0.50 -10.15
C ALA A 149 -3.12 -0.45 -9.02
N TYR A 150 -2.20 -1.24 -8.46
CA TYR A 150 -2.48 -2.08 -7.29
C TYR A 150 -2.73 -1.27 -6.02
N PHE A 151 -1.99 -0.17 -5.82
CA PHE A 151 -2.22 0.78 -4.72
C PHE A 151 -3.62 1.36 -4.81
N PHE A 152 -4.04 1.82 -5.99
CA PHE A 152 -5.40 2.31 -6.25
C PHE A 152 -6.45 1.24 -5.94
N MET A 153 -6.31 0.05 -6.52
CA MET A 153 -7.23 -1.06 -6.30
C MET A 153 -7.36 -1.37 -4.80
N SER A 154 -6.25 -1.47 -4.08
CA SER A 154 -6.24 -1.77 -2.65
C SER A 154 -7.00 -0.73 -1.83
N HIS A 155 -6.83 0.57 -2.12
CA HIS A 155 -7.49 1.65 -1.36
C HIS A 155 -9.00 1.69 -1.61
N VAL A 156 -9.43 1.49 -2.86
CA VAL A 156 -10.86 1.41 -3.18
C VAL A 156 -11.51 0.19 -2.49
N LEU A 157 -10.81 -0.95 -2.47
CA LEU A 157 -11.34 -2.20 -1.89
C LEU A 157 -11.43 -2.20 -0.37
N VAL A 158 -10.56 -1.48 0.33
CA VAL A 158 -10.56 -1.45 1.80
C VAL A 158 -11.92 -1.03 2.35
N GLN A 159 -12.60 -0.05 1.73
CA GLN A 159 -13.92 0.39 2.18
C GLN A 159 -14.97 -0.71 2.02
N PHE A 160 -15.00 -1.38 0.86
CA PHE A 160 -15.92 -2.50 0.62
C PHE A 160 -15.68 -3.67 1.58
N ILE A 161 -14.43 -4.00 1.85
CA ILE A 161 -14.06 -5.06 2.79
C ILE A 161 -14.49 -4.67 4.20
N LEU A 162 -14.24 -3.43 4.63
CA LEU A 162 -14.63 -2.95 5.95
C LEU A 162 -16.16 -3.00 6.15
N ILE A 163 -16.93 -2.59 5.14
CA ILE A 163 -18.40 -2.68 5.14
C ILE A 163 -18.82 -4.15 5.26
N LEU A 164 -18.29 -5.04 4.40
CA LEU A 164 -18.67 -6.45 4.38
C LEU A 164 -18.32 -7.15 5.70
N VAL A 165 -17.12 -6.91 6.22
CA VAL A 165 -16.64 -7.46 7.48
C VAL A 165 -17.50 -6.96 8.65
N THR A 166 -17.80 -5.66 8.71
CA THR A 166 -18.65 -5.08 9.77
C THR A 166 -20.08 -5.61 9.71
N ALA A 167 -20.67 -5.67 8.51
CA ALA A 167 -22.02 -6.21 8.31
C ALA A 167 -22.13 -7.70 8.68
N SER A 168 -21.06 -8.46 8.45
CA SER A 168 -21.02 -9.90 8.80
C SER A 168 -20.69 -10.14 10.27
N THR A 169 -20.14 -9.15 10.97
CA THR A 169 -19.67 -9.30 12.36
C THR A 169 -20.81 -9.63 13.32
N SER A 170 -21.98 -9.00 13.20
CA SER A 170 -23.13 -9.28 14.09
C SER A 170 -23.61 -10.73 13.97
N THR A 171 -23.67 -11.25 12.74
CA THR A 171 -24.04 -12.65 12.46
C THR A 171 -22.98 -13.61 13.00
N ILE A 172 -21.70 -13.36 12.74
CA ILE A 172 -20.61 -14.26 13.14
C ILE A 172 -20.39 -14.23 14.65
N ALA A 173 -20.46 -13.05 15.28
CA ALA A 173 -20.33 -12.90 16.73
C ALA A 173 -21.48 -13.61 17.49
N GLY A 174 -22.66 -13.72 16.87
CA GLY A 174 -23.76 -14.52 17.41
C GLY A 174 -23.49 -16.04 17.38
N LEU A 175 -22.68 -16.51 16.42
CA LEU A 175 -22.31 -17.93 16.26
C LEU A 175 -21.05 -18.32 17.07
N ALA A 176 -20.12 -17.38 17.25
CA ALA A 176 -18.84 -17.55 17.92
C ALA A 176 -18.76 -16.70 19.21
N ALA A 177 -19.78 -16.79 20.05
CA ALA A 177 -19.87 -15.96 21.25
C ALA A 177 -18.81 -16.39 22.29
N PHE A 178 -17.86 -15.50 22.60
CA PHE A 178 -16.96 -15.61 23.75
C PHE A 178 -17.21 -14.44 24.73
N PRO A 179 -18.36 -14.39 25.45
CA PRO A 179 -18.75 -13.21 26.21
C PRO A 179 -17.74 -12.83 27.30
N GLY A 180 -17.17 -13.83 27.98
CA GLY A 180 -16.16 -13.61 29.02
C GLY A 180 -14.86 -13.01 28.47
N LEU A 181 -14.36 -13.55 27.36
CA LEU A 181 -13.15 -13.02 26.69
C LEU A 181 -13.38 -11.61 26.14
N LYS A 182 -14.55 -11.38 25.53
CA LYS A 182 -14.95 -10.06 25.04
C LYS A 182 -15.00 -9.04 26.18
N ALA A 183 -15.66 -9.38 27.29
CA ALA A 183 -15.73 -8.51 28.47
C ALA A 183 -14.33 -8.24 29.05
N ALA A 184 -13.46 -9.26 29.11
CA ALA A 184 -12.08 -9.10 29.55
C ALA A 184 -11.31 -8.12 28.66
N ILE A 185 -11.38 -8.26 27.33
CA ILE A 185 -10.71 -7.34 26.38
C ILE A 185 -11.27 -5.93 26.52
N GLN A 186 -12.59 -5.77 26.62
CA GLN A 186 -13.25 -4.48 26.74
C GLN A 186 -12.95 -3.76 28.07
N SER A 187 -12.58 -4.51 29.13
CA SER A 187 -12.16 -3.95 30.41
C SER A 187 -10.75 -3.35 30.40
N LEU A 188 -9.94 -3.67 29.39
CA LEU A 188 -8.58 -3.16 29.26
C LEU A 188 -8.57 -1.70 28.76
N PRO A 189 -7.59 -0.88 29.15
CA PRO A 189 -7.43 0.44 28.57
C PRO A 189 -7.09 0.34 27.06
N VAL A 190 -7.45 1.38 26.30
CA VAL A 190 -7.32 1.41 24.83
C VAL A 190 -5.90 1.08 24.34
N TRP A 191 -4.86 1.55 25.04
CA TRP A 191 -3.47 1.27 24.65
C TRP A 191 -3.11 -0.22 24.77
N ALA A 192 -3.64 -0.91 25.79
CA ALA A 192 -3.41 -2.34 25.98
C ALA A 192 -4.20 -3.14 24.94
N GLN A 193 -5.44 -2.74 24.67
CA GLN A 193 -6.23 -3.30 23.56
C GLN A 193 -5.49 -3.13 22.22
N PHE A 194 -4.90 -1.96 21.96
CA PHE A 194 -4.11 -1.72 20.74
C PHE A 194 -2.92 -2.69 20.62
N LEU A 195 -2.09 -2.83 21.66
CA LEU A 195 -0.93 -3.74 21.60
C LEU A 195 -1.34 -5.20 21.37
N ILE A 196 -2.41 -5.66 22.03
CA ILE A 196 -2.95 -7.01 21.83
C ILE A 196 -3.53 -7.14 20.41
N ALA A 197 -4.25 -6.12 19.92
CA ALA A 197 -4.78 -6.12 18.56
C ALA A 197 -3.67 -6.21 17.51
N VAL A 198 -2.58 -5.47 17.67
CA VAL A 198 -1.39 -5.57 16.80
C VAL A 198 -0.85 -7.00 16.78
N PHE A 199 -0.67 -7.61 17.95
CA PHE A 199 -0.17 -8.98 18.02
C PHE A 199 -1.11 -10.01 17.38
N ILE A 200 -2.41 -9.96 17.68
CA ILE A 200 -3.42 -10.88 17.11
C ILE A 200 -3.51 -10.71 15.59
N ALA A 201 -3.54 -9.47 15.12
CA ALA A 201 -3.59 -9.16 13.70
C ALA A 201 -2.34 -9.66 12.97
N ASP A 202 -1.15 -9.41 13.52
CA ASP A 202 0.10 -9.84 12.92
C ASP A 202 0.24 -11.37 12.93
N LEU A 203 -0.20 -12.04 13.99
CA LEU A 203 -0.26 -13.50 14.05
C LEU A 203 -1.21 -14.07 13.00
N ALA A 204 -2.43 -13.54 12.89
CA ALA A 204 -3.40 -13.99 11.89
C ALA A 204 -2.88 -13.76 10.46
N GLN A 205 -2.28 -12.60 10.21
CA GLN A 205 -1.66 -12.29 8.93
C GLN A 205 -0.48 -13.22 8.64
N ALA A 206 0.44 -13.43 9.57
CA ALA A 206 1.63 -14.26 9.38
C ALA A 206 1.27 -15.73 9.14
N LEU A 207 0.24 -16.26 9.80
CA LEU A 207 -0.25 -17.62 9.57
C LEU A 207 -0.83 -17.77 8.15
N LEU A 208 -1.65 -16.81 7.71
CA LEU A 208 -2.20 -16.82 6.35
C LEU A 208 -1.10 -16.60 5.31
N HIS A 209 -0.13 -15.74 5.61
CA HIS A 209 1.02 -15.48 4.76
C HIS A 209 1.89 -16.73 4.61
N ARG A 210 2.14 -17.46 5.70
CA ARG A 210 2.78 -18.78 5.65
C ARG A 210 1.98 -19.75 4.79
N ALA A 211 0.65 -19.77 4.92
CA ALA A 211 -0.21 -20.58 4.06
C ALA A 211 -0.08 -20.20 2.58
N TYR A 212 0.08 -18.91 2.26
CA TYR A 212 0.34 -18.46 0.89
C TYR A 212 1.62 -19.05 0.31
N HIS A 213 2.69 -19.17 1.08
CA HIS A 213 3.95 -19.76 0.58
C HIS A 213 3.90 -21.30 0.51
N ASN A 214 3.20 -21.94 1.45
CA ASN A 214 3.23 -23.40 1.62
C ASN A 214 2.11 -24.14 0.86
N LEU A 215 1.05 -23.45 0.44
CA LEU A 215 -0.05 -24.05 -0.33
C LEU A 215 0.09 -23.67 -1.81
N PRO A 216 0.32 -24.64 -2.72
CA PRO A 216 0.54 -24.38 -4.13
C PRO A 216 -0.46 -23.46 -4.83
N TRP A 217 -1.74 -23.65 -4.51
CA TRP A 217 -2.81 -22.86 -5.11
C TRP A 217 -2.78 -21.41 -4.63
N LEU A 218 -2.50 -21.19 -3.34
CA LEU A 218 -2.42 -19.84 -2.77
C LEU A 218 -1.19 -19.09 -3.23
N TRP A 219 -0.05 -19.79 -3.38
CA TRP A 219 1.18 -19.18 -3.86
C TRP A 219 1.02 -18.52 -5.22
N ARG A 220 0.16 -19.04 -6.11
CA ARG A 220 -0.08 -18.43 -7.42
C ARG A 220 -0.57 -16.98 -7.33
N PHE A 221 -1.35 -16.67 -6.30
CA PHE A 221 -1.81 -15.31 -6.02
C PHE A 221 -0.69 -14.48 -5.41
N HIS A 222 0.00 -15.05 -4.42
CA HIS A 222 1.03 -14.36 -3.66
C HIS A 222 2.35 -14.15 -4.40
N ALA A 223 2.64 -14.97 -5.41
CA ALA A 223 3.74 -14.78 -6.35
C ALA A 223 3.65 -13.43 -7.09
N VAL A 224 2.44 -12.86 -7.22
CA VAL A 224 2.26 -11.49 -7.74
C VAL A 224 2.93 -10.48 -6.83
N HIS A 225 2.80 -10.63 -5.51
CA HIS A 225 3.49 -9.81 -4.52
C HIS A 225 5.00 -9.96 -4.59
N HIS A 226 5.49 -11.21 -4.58
CA HIS A 226 6.92 -11.50 -4.72
C HIS A 226 7.49 -11.20 -6.11
N SER A 227 6.69 -10.83 -7.11
CA SER A 227 7.18 -10.55 -8.47
C SER A 227 7.98 -9.25 -8.60
N SER A 228 8.03 -8.42 -7.54
CA SER A 228 8.78 -7.18 -7.56
C SER A 228 10.28 -7.43 -7.57
N ARG A 229 10.95 -6.93 -8.61
CA ARG A 229 12.41 -7.04 -8.76
C ARG A 229 13.16 -5.88 -8.10
N GLU A 230 12.44 -4.83 -7.73
CA GLU A 230 12.97 -3.63 -7.11
C GLU A 230 12.05 -3.23 -5.97
N MET A 231 12.57 -3.34 -4.75
CA MET A 231 11.85 -2.99 -3.53
C MET A 231 11.93 -1.48 -3.32
N ASP A 232 10.78 -0.86 -3.12
CA ASP A 232 10.57 0.54 -2.73
C ASP A 232 9.22 0.66 -2.02
N TRP A 233 8.88 1.85 -1.52
CA TRP A 233 7.65 2.10 -0.75
C TRP A 233 6.37 1.70 -1.50
N LEU A 234 6.41 1.67 -2.83
CA LEU A 234 5.26 1.31 -3.65
C LEU A 234 5.21 -0.20 -3.94
N ALA A 235 6.35 -0.91 -3.88
CA ALA A 235 6.43 -2.34 -4.16
C ALA A 235 5.46 -3.18 -3.31
N GLY A 236 5.29 -2.84 -2.04
CA GLY A 236 4.39 -3.55 -1.12
C GLY A 236 2.91 -3.48 -1.51
N SER A 237 2.52 -2.54 -2.38
CA SER A 237 1.14 -2.42 -2.84
C SER A 237 0.72 -3.51 -3.83
N ARG A 238 1.68 -4.16 -4.50
CA ARG A 238 1.43 -5.18 -5.53
C ARG A 238 0.86 -6.45 -4.89
N ILE A 239 -0.44 -6.47 -4.62
CA ILE A 239 -1.12 -7.57 -3.93
C ILE A 239 -2.34 -7.97 -4.75
N HIS A 240 -2.51 -9.26 -5.03
CA HIS A 240 -3.63 -9.74 -5.81
C HIS A 240 -4.98 -9.47 -5.12
N PHE A 241 -6.05 -9.19 -5.87
CA PHE A 241 -7.41 -8.96 -5.35
C PHE A 241 -7.84 -9.97 -4.26
N VAL A 242 -7.75 -11.26 -4.58
CA VAL A 242 -8.09 -12.37 -3.66
C VAL A 242 -7.29 -12.29 -2.36
N GLU A 243 -6.00 -11.99 -2.45
CA GLU A 243 -5.13 -11.87 -1.29
C GLU A 243 -5.50 -10.65 -0.43
N ILE A 244 -5.88 -9.52 -1.04
CA ILE A 244 -6.37 -8.35 -0.30
C ILE A 244 -7.61 -8.73 0.54
N VAL A 245 -8.59 -9.39 -0.08
CA VAL A 245 -9.82 -9.81 0.61
C VAL A 245 -9.49 -10.77 1.75
N LEU A 246 -8.75 -11.84 1.47
CA LEU A 246 -8.41 -12.86 2.46
C LEU A 246 -7.60 -12.26 3.62
N THR A 247 -6.54 -11.52 3.34
CA THR A 247 -5.65 -10.94 4.37
C THR A 247 -6.39 -9.92 5.23
N ARG A 248 -7.15 -9.00 4.63
CA ARG A 248 -7.88 -7.97 5.40
C ARG A 248 -9.00 -8.60 6.23
N SER A 249 -9.72 -9.59 5.71
CA SER A 249 -10.73 -10.30 6.49
C SER A 249 -10.12 -11.12 7.63
N ALA A 250 -9.03 -11.85 7.38
CA ALA A 250 -8.35 -12.65 8.40
C ALA A 250 -7.79 -11.81 9.55
N VAL A 251 -7.37 -10.58 9.25
CA VAL A 251 -6.90 -9.61 10.25
C VAL A 251 -8.05 -8.95 11.02
N LEU A 252 -9.06 -8.43 10.32
CA LEU A 252 -10.10 -7.61 10.96
C LEU A 252 -11.17 -8.43 11.68
N LEU A 253 -11.55 -9.60 11.16
CA LEU A 253 -12.62 -10.41 11.75
C LEU A 253 -12.32 -10.81 13.22
N PRO A 254 -11.13 -11.33 13.57
CA PRO A 254 -10.82 -11.64 14.96
C PRO A 254 -10.92 -10.43 15.88
N LEU A 255 -10.44 -9.27 15.45
CA LEU A 255 -10.48 -8.05 16.27
C LEU A 255 -11.93 -7.60 16.55
N LEU A 256 -12.80 -7.69 15.55
CA LEU A 256 -14.20 -7.29 15.71
C LEU A 256 -15.01 -8.31 16.52
N ILE A 257 -14.80 -9.61 16.30
CA ILE A 257 -15.47 -10.69 17.03
C ILE A 257 -15.09 -10.67 18.51
N LEU A 258 -13.80 -10.47 18.81
CA LEU A 258 -13.29 -10.37 20.18
C LEU A 258 -13.69 -9.06 20.89
N GLY A 259 -14.29 -8.12 20.16
CA GLY A 259 -14.87 -6.90 20.71
C GLY A 259 -13.86 -5.85 21.12
N PHE A 260 -12.72 -5.78 20.42
CA PHE A 260 -11.78 -4.66 20.57
C PHE A 260 -12.49 -3.34 20.30
N SER A 261 -12.16 -2.31 21.08
CA SER A 261 -12.76 -0.99 20.94
C SER A 261 -12.41 -0.36 19.59
N THR A 262 -13.34 0.43 19.04
CA THR A 262 -13.14 1.15 17.78
C THR A 262 -11.85 2.00 17.76
N PRO A 263 -11.47 2.72 18.83
CA PRO A 263 -10.21 3.46 18.85
C PRO A 263 -8.97 2.55 18.72
N ALA A 264 -8.96 1.38 19.35
CA ALA A 264 -7.83 0.43 19.25
C ALA A 264 -7.72 -0.15 17.84
N VAL A 265 -8.84 -0.53 17.22
CA VAL A 265 -8.88 -1.03 15.84
C VAL A 265 -8.44 0.06 14.86
N ASN A 266 -8.91 1.31 15.02
CA ASN A 266 -8.50 2.43 14.18
C ASN A 266 -7.00 2.73 14.30
N ALA A 267 -6.45 2.69 15.53
CA ALA A 267 -5.01 2.84 15.74
C ALA A 267 -4.21 1.73 15.05
N TYR A 268 -4.70 0.49 15.06
CA TYR A 268 -4.11 -0.61 14.30
C TYR A 268 -4.16 -0.36 12.79
N VAL A 269 -5.30 0.10 12.24
CA VAL A 269 -5.43 0.42 10.81
C VAL A 269 -4.43 1.49 10.38
N ILE A 270 -4.20 2.51 11.22
CA ILE A 270 -3.17 3.53 10.98
C ILE A 270 -1.76 2.91 11.00
N LEU A 271 -1.46 2.08 12.01
CA LEU A 271 -0.18 1.39 12.11
C LEU A 271 0.10 0.56 10.85
N VAL A 272 -0.84 -0.27 10.40
CA VAL A 272 -0.63 -1.12 9.22
C VAL A 272 -0.53 -0.33 7.93
N GLY A 273 -1.26 0.78 7.80
CA GLY A 273 -1.12 1.68 6.66
C GLY A 273 0.30 2.27 6.53
N LEU A 274 0.97 2.56 7.66
CA LEU A 274 2.31 3.14 7.68
C LEU A 274 3.41 2.07 7.66
N GLN A 275 3.32 1.08 8.54
CA GLN A 275 4.38 0.09 8.72
C GLN A 275 4.50 -0.85 7.52
N ALA A 276 3.41 -1.22 6.86
CA ALA A 276 3.48 -2.05 5.66
C ALA A 276 4.23 -1.34 4.52
N VAL A 277 4.04 -0.02 4.36
CA VAL A 277 4.80 0.79 3.38
C VAL A 277 6.26 0.90 3.80
N LEU A 278 6.52 1.17 5.08
CA LEU A 278 7.87 1.25 5.63
C LEU A 278 8.64 -0.07 5.47
N ALA A 279 7.99 -1.23 5.68
CA ALA A 279 8.62 -2.55 5.56
C ALA A 279 9.16 -2.84 4.15
N HIS A 280 8.58 -2.24 3.11
CA HIS A 280 9.03 -2.37 1.72
C HIS A 280 9.89 -1.20 1.25
N ALA A 281 9.95 -0.11 2.00
CA ALA A 281 10.66 1.08 1.58
C ALA A 281 12.14 0.78 1.37
N ASN A 282 12.72 1.33 0.30
CA ASN A 282 14.13 1.23 -0.01
C ASN A 282 14.94 2.15 0.91
N LEU A 283 15.02 1.83 2.20
CA LEU A 283 15.78 2.57 3.20
C LEU A 283 16.97 1.72 3.65
N GLY A 284 18.19 2.20 3.40
CA GLY A 284 19.42 1.51 3.77
C GLY A 284 19.84 1.72 5.23
N ILE A 285 18.91 2.15 6.09
CA ILE A 285 19.15 2.45 7.49
C ILE A 285 19.15 1.15 8.29
N ARG A 286 20.10 1.03 9.22
CA ARG A 286 20.11 -0.06 10.20
C ARG A 286 19.44 0.42 11.47
N PHE A 287 18.49 -0.37 11.95
CA PHE A 287 17.77 -0.05 13.19
C PHE A 287 18.25 -0.90 14.38
N GLY A 288 19.23 -1.77 14.15
CA GLY A 288 19.91 -2.51 15.22
C GLY A 288 18.95 -3.44 15.97
N TRP A 289 18.87 -3.29 17.29
CA TRP A 289 18.00 -4.12 18.14
C TRP A 289 16.51 -3.93 17.84
N LEU A 290 16.11 -2.79 17.28
CA LEU A 290 14.71 -2.55 16.91
C LEU A 290 14.21 -3.52 15.83
N GLU A 291 15.10 -4.07 15.00
CA GLU A 291 14.76 -5.07 13.96
C GLU A 291 14.34 -6.43 14.55
N TYR A 292 14.48 -6.61 15.86
CA TYR A 292 13.98 -7.78 16.59
C TYR A 292 12.61 -7.52 17.24
N LEU A 293 12.17 -6.26 17.30
CA LEU A 293 10.90 -5.85 17.90
C LEU A 293 9.88 -5.39 16.86
N LEU A 294 10.34 -4.71 15.82
CA LEU A 294 9.53 -4.16 14.75
C LEU A 294 10.03 -4.65 13.40
N VAL A 295 9.08 -5.02 12.54
CA VAL A 295 9.35 -5.29 11.14
C VAL A 295 9.73 -3.97 10.47
N LEU A 296 10.91 -3.98 9.88
CA LEU A 296 11.60 -2.84 9.28
C LEU A 296 12.16 -3.27 7.91
N PRO A 297 12.56 -2.32 7.03
CA PRO A 297 12.97 -2.60 5.66
C PRO A 297 13.85 -3.84 5.50
N ARG A 298 14.97 -3.92 6.24
CA ARG A 298 15.92 -5.03 6.11
C ARG A 298 15.28 -6.39 6.37
N TYR A 299 14.41 -6.49 7.37
CA TYR A 299 13.72 -7.72 7.73
C TYR A 299 12.85 -8.25 6.59
N HIS A 300 11.96 -7.39 6.09
CA HIS A 300 11.00 -7.79 5.07
C HIS A 300 11.64 -7.87 3.67
N HIS A 301 12.71 -7.13 3.41
CA HIS A 301 13.51 -7.31 2.21
C HIS A 301 14.10 -8.72 2.12
N TRP A 302 14.56 -9.30 3.25
CA TRP A 302 15.04 -10.69 3.27
C TRP A 302 13.94 -11.70 2.99
N HIS A 303 12.69 -11.43 3.38
CA HIS A 303 11.54 -12.24 2.99
C HIS A 303 11.31 -12.22 1.46
N HIS A 304 11.50 -11.06 0.83
CA HIS A 304 11.42 -10.89 -0.63
C HIS A 304 12.69 -11.29 -1.40
N ALA A 305 13.70 -11.82 -0.71
CA ALA A 305 14.97 -12.15 -1.34
C ALA A 305 14.80 -13.33 -2.30
N ARG A 306 15.33 -13.16 -3.52
CA ARG A 306 15.43 -14.26 -4.49
C ARG A 306 16.64 -15.14 -4.17
N GLN A 307 16.62 -15.79 -3.01
CA GLN A 307 17.71 -16.60 -2.48
C GLN A 307 17.15 -17.80 -1.73
N TYR A 308 17.59 -19.01 -2.07
CA TYR A 308 17.07 -20.26 -1.50
C TYR A 308 17.10 -20.32 0.03
N ASP A 309 18.18 -19.80 0.64
CA ASP A 309 18.31 -19.78 2.10
C ASP A 309 17.26 -18.91 2.80
N TYR A 310 16.56 -18.04 2.08
CA TYR A 310 15.59 -17.09 2.63
C TYR A 310 14.18 -17.29 2.07
N ILE A 311 13.91 -18.45 1.48
CA ILE A 311 12.54 -18.88 1.19
C ILE A 311 11.88 -19.29 2.52
N ASP A 312 10.56 -19.07 2.63
CA ASP A 312 9.75 -19.55 3.75
C ASP A 312 10.16 -19.06 5.15
N VAL A 313 10.67 -17.82 5.22
CA VAL A 313 11.05 -17.15 6.47
C VAL A 313 10.46 -15.74 6.55
N ASN A 314 10.34 -15.19 7.75
CA ASN A 314 9.97 -13.79 7.99
C ASN A 314 8.58 -13.37 7.45
N TYR A 315 7.51 -14.07 7.83
CA TYR A 315 6.15 -13.81 7.37
C TYR A 315 5.43 -12.63 8.06
N ALA A 316 5.86 -12.23 9.24
CA ALA A 316 5.28 -11.13 10.01
C ALA A 316 5.44 -9.77 9.30
N ILE A 317 4.50 -8.86 9.51
CA ILE A 317 4.54 -7.50 8.96
C ILE A 317 4.68 -6.42 10.05
N HIS A 318 4.42 -6.76 11.32
CA HIS A 318 4.53 -5.83 12.44
C HIS A 318 5.63 -6.20 13.42
N LEU A 319 5.62 -7.44 13.89
CA LEU A 319 6.39 -7.92 15.03
C LEU A 319 7.17 -9.17 14.63
N PRO A 320 8.51 -9.09 14.49
CA PRO A 320 9.35 -10.26 14.25
C PRO A 320 9.20 -11.35 15.32
N LEU A 321 8.71 -10.97 16.51
CA LEU A 321 8.27 -11.90 17.56
C LEU A 321 7.36 -13.02 17.03
N VAL A 322 6.43 -12.72 16.13
CA VAL A 322 5.52 -13.74 15.58
C VAL A 322 6.30 -14.82 14.84
N ASP A 323 7.27 -14.44 14.01
CA ASP A 323 8.15 -15.39 13.34
C ASP A 323 9.11 -16.10 14.31
N MET A 324 9.55 -15.46 15.39
CA MET A 324 10.34 -16.13 16.43
C MET A 324 9.53 -17.24 17.11
N LEU A 325 8.24 -16.98 17.39
CA LEU A 325 7.31 -17.98 17.95
C LEU A 325 7.02 -19.11 16.96
N MET A 326 6.95 -18.81 15.66
CA MET A 326 6.74 -19.81 14.60
C MET A 326 8.01 -20.58 14.20
N GLY A 327 9.19 -20.15 14.67
CA GLY A 327 10.49 -20.71 14.28
C GLY A 327 10.93 -20.33 12.86
N THR A 328 10.39 -19.25 12.30
CA THR A 328 10.60 -18.79 10.92
C THR A 328 11.38 -17.48 10.83
N PHE A 329 11.82 -16.93 11.97
CA PHE A 329 12.64 -15.71 12.02
C PHE A 329 14.05 -15.98 11.49
N LYS A 330 14.50 -15.19 10.52
CA LYS A 330 15.84 -15.29 9.93
C LYS A 330 16.40 -13.96 9.48
N LEU A 331 17.49 -13.54 10.10
CA LEU A 331 18.36 -12.45 9.61
C LEU A 331 19.78 -12.98 9.36
N PRO A 332 20.52 -12.43 8.38
CA PRO A 332 21.91 -12.80 8.17
C PRO A 332 22.77 -12.50 9.40
N ARG A 333 23.79 -13.34 9.64
CA ARG A 333 24.81 -13.11 10.68
C ARG A 333 25.59 -11.83 10.44
N ASP A 334 25.94 -11.59 9.18
CA ASP A 334 26.46 -10.30 8.75
C ASP A 334 25.34 -9.26 8.86
N ARG A 335 25.51 -8.34 9.82
CA ARG A 335 24.55 -7.26 10.09
C ARG A 335 24.47 -6.27 8.94
N ASP A 336 25.46 -6.29 8.04
CA ASP A 336 25.60 -5.37 6.93
C ASP A 336 24.99 -5.95 5.64
N ALA A 337 24.65 -7.24 5.66
CA ALA A 337 24.11 -7.93 4.51
C ALA A 337 22.67 -7.50 4.18
N TRP A 338 22.46 -7.30 2.89
CA TRP A 338 21.16 -7.04 2.26
C TRP A 338 20.96 -8.03 1.10
N PRO A 339 19.71 -8.32 0.72
CA PRO A 339 19.43 -9.11 -0.46
C PRO A 339 20.06 -8.48 -1.72
N GLN A 340 20.69 -9.32 -2.55
CA GLN A 340 21.27 -8.90 -3.83
C GLN A 340 20.23 -8.87 -4.94
N GLU A 341 19.24 -9.75 -4.88
CA GLU A 341 18.15 -9.85 -5.83
C GLU A 341 16.81 -10.02 -5.12
N TYR A 342 15.76 -9.50 -5.77
CA TYR A 342 14.37 -9.63 -5.36
C TYR A 342 13.57 -10.24 -6.50
N GLY A 343 12.44 -10.84 -6.16
CA GLY A 343 11.59 -11.50 -7.14
C GLY A 343 11.29 -12.94 -6.74
N VAL A 344 10.36 -13.56 -7.47
CA VAL A 344 10.21 -15.02 -7.50
C VAL A 344 11.45 -15.70 -8.08
N MET A 345 11.67 -16.98 -7.76
CA MET A 345 12.86 -17.73 -8.20
C MET A 345 12.97 -17.81 -9.73
N LYS A 346 11.84 -18.07 -10.41
CA LYS A 346 11.69 -18.04 -11.87
C LYS A 346 10.92 -16.79 -12.30
N LEU A 347 11.64 -15.75 -12.69
CA LEU A 347 11.07 -14.42 -12.93
C LEU A 347 10.09 -14.34 -14.11
N GLU A 348 10.19 -15.26 -15.06
CA GLU A 348 9.33 -15.44 -16.22
C GLU A 348 7.97 -16.07 -15.88
N SER A 349 7.87 -16.67 -14.70
CA SER A 349 6.67 -17.38 -14.28
C SER A 349 5.50 -16.43 -13.97
N VAL A 350 5.80 -15.20 -13.52
CA VAL A 350 4.82 -14.15 -13.27
C VAL A 350 4.83 -13.14 -14.42
N PRO A 351 3.70 -12.96 -15.14
CA PRO A 351 3.63 -12.03 -16.26
C PRO A 351 3.68 -10.58 -15.77
N ARG A 352 3.86 -9.66 -16.72
CA ARG A 352 3.87 -8.22 -16.43
C ARG A 352 2.49 -7.62 -16.63
N GLY A 353 2.16 -6.66 -15.77
CA GLY A 353 0.93 -5.88 -15.87
C GLY A 353 -0.20 -6.48 -15.05
N ILE A 354 -1.03 -5.59 -14.50
CA ILE A 354 -2.06 -5.95 -13.52
C ILE A 354 -3.08 -6.95 -14.07
N VAL A 355 -3.51 -6.82 -15.33
CA VAL A 355 -4.51 -7.72 -15.94
C VAL A 355 -3.97 -9.14 -16.03
N GLU A 356 -2.79 -9.30 -16.63
CA GLU A 356 -2.17 -10.62 -16.79
C GLU A 356 -1.82 -11.26 -15.44
N GLN A 357 -1.39 -10.46 -14.46
CA GLN A 357 -1.12 -10.92 -13.10
C GLN A 357 -2.39 -11.38 -12.37
N HIS A 358 -3.55 -10.78 -12.63
CA HIS A 358 -4.83 -11.24 -12.06
C HIS A 358 -5.40 -12.48 -12.76
N LEU A 359 -5.13 -12.67 -14.04
CA LEU A 359 -5.59 -13.86 -14.77
C LEU A 359 -4.69 -15.07 -14.51
N MET A 360 -3.41 -14.86 -14.23
CA MET A 360 -2.42 -15.92 -14.04
C MET A 360 -2.84 -17.03 -13.05
N PRO A 361 -3.37 -16.74 -11.84
CA PRO A 361 -3.73 -17.76 -10.87
C PRO A 361 -4.82 -18.72 -11.34
N PHE A 362 -5.58 -18.37 -12.38
CA PHE A 362 -6.69 -19.15 -12.91
C PHE A 362 -6.36 -19.91 -14.21
N ARG A 363 -5.21 -19.65 -14.83
CA ARG A 363 -4.80 -20.33 -16.08
C ARG A 363 -4.40 -21.78 -15.82
N LYS A 364 -4.91 -22.72 -16.63
CA LYS A 364 -4.53 -24.14 -16.57
C LYS A 364 -3.07 -24.33 -17.03
N GLY A 365 -2.38 -25.34 -16.50
CA GLY A 365 -1.05 -25.76 -16.94
C GLY A 365 0.16 -25.06 -16.31
N LYS A 366 -0.05 -24.17 -15.33
CA LYS A 366 1.03 -23.67 -14.45
C LYS A 366 1.03 -24.43 -13.13
N HIS A 367 2.18 -25.01 -12.77
CA HIS A 367 2.40 -25.80 -11.58
C HIS A 367 3.10 -24.97 -10.48
N TYR A 368 3.06 -25.45 -9.25
CA TYR A 368 3.72 -24.81 -8.11
C TYR A 368 5.20 -24.51 -8.36
N ASP A 369 5.89 -25.53 -8.89
CA ASP A 369 7.33 -25.51 -9.16
C ASP A 369 7.71 -24.47 -10.22
N ASP A 370 6.75 -23.96 -11.00
CA ASP A 370 7.01 -22.88 -11.93
C ASP A 370 7.30 -21.56 -11.19
N HIS A 371 6.94 -21.45 -9.92
CA HIS A 371 6.90 -20.17 -9.20
C HIS A 371 7.73 -20.11 -7.91
N VAL A 372 8.08 -21.25 -7.28
CA VAL A 372 8.76 -21.30 -5.97
C VAL A 372 10.22 -21.74 -6.06
N ALA A 373 10.59 -22.59 -7.02
CA ALA A 373 11.92 -23.18 -7.14
C ALA A 373 12.43 -23.17 -8.59
#